data_AF-A0AAN5DCY0-F1
#
_entry.id   AF-A0AAN5DCY0-F1
#
_cell.length_a   1.000
_cell.length_b   1.000
_cell.length_c   1.000
_cell.angle_alpha   90.00
_cell.angle_beta   90.00
_cell.angle_gamma   90.00
#
_symmetry.space_group_name_H-M   'P 1'
#
loop_
_entity.id
_entity.type
_entity.pdbx_description
1 polymer ?
#
loop_
_entity_poly.entity_id
_entity_poly.type
_entity_poly.pdbx_seq_one_letter_code
_entity_poly.pdbx_strand_id
1 'polypeptide(L)'
;LGAFISLLVLFQLVRSRFLTNVLTYRVGIAIAAVHGLAIAVILAGMSNTIHIFHFDQYVVNLARFVVFMSFWLAHIIWELVPANCILQYISLCKTHLKTPVRLAIAYGYCSVLVAWSTQYCDYFYQNALFDNTTIKVHELREGEEFLAMGGRLLSFPEHENSILKIAMQSILPTYFLAYGVFGWCNATIHRYLRSFKVKLSAKTLALQRRFHIMSVMQSLLPLLVMAPPVIMFLFALTGGYALDTGTILISFSYWAVPIVQGSVSLSFIMSTSTRAGRTSISKSRSIPNASSVTLKLT
;
A
#
# COMPACT_ATOMS: atom_id res chain seq x y z
N LEU A 1 0.12 -4.60 16.13
CA LEU A 1 1.50 -4.50 15.59
C LEU A 1 1.63 -3.54 14.41
N GLY A 2 0.83 -3.66 13.33
CA GLY A 2 0.96 -2.80 12.13
C GLY A 2 0.88 -1.30 12.41
N ALA A 3 -0.07 -0.86 13.25
CA ALA A 3 -0.18 0.54 13.69
C ALA A 3 1.10 1.04 14.38
N PHE A 4 1.64 0.24 15.30
CA PHE A 4 2.89 0.56 16.02
C PHE A 4 4.08 0.71 15.07
N ILE A 5 4.26 -0.22 14.12
CA ILE A 5 5.35 -0.14 13.14
C ILE A 5 5.18 1.11 12.26
N SER A 6 3.95 1.43 11.85
CA SER A 6 3.66 2.62 11.04
C SER A 6 3.96 3.93 11.78
N LEU A 7 3.59 4.01 13.06
CA LEU A 7 3.95 5.13 13.95
C LEU A 7 5.46 5.25 14.12
N LEU A 8 6.17 4.12 14.29
CA LEU A 8 7.62 4.10 14.40
C LEU A 8 8.28 4.62 13.11
N VAL A 9 7.77 4.24 11.94
CA VAL A 9 8.22 4.77 10.64
C VAL A 9 8.03 6.29 10.59
N LEU A 10 6.85 6.79 10.93
CA LEU A 10 6.57 8.24 10.96
C LEU A 10 7.48 8.99 11.92
N PHE A 11 7.65 8.48 13.15
CA PHE A 11 8.57 9.04 14.14
C PHE A 11 10.00 9.09 13.62
N GLN A 12 10.49 8.01 13.01
CA GLN A 12 11.84 7.97 12.43
C GLN A 12 11.97 8.94 11.26
N LEU A 13 10.95 9.10 10.40
CA LEU A 13 10.95 10.07 9.30
C LEU A 13 10.99 11.53 9.80
N VAL A 14 10.42 11.82 10.97
CA VAL A 14 10.49 13.15 11.60
C VAL A 14 11.85 13.38 12.24
N ARG A 15 12.38 12.37 12.97
CA ARG A 15 13.64 12.46 13.68
C ARG A 15 14.87 12.51 12.75
N SER A 16 14.82 11.81 11.62
CA SER A 16 15.96 11.70 10.71
C SER A 16 16.14 12.97 9.88
N ARG A 17 17.33 13.58 9.99
CA ARG A 17 17.74 14.72 9.15
C ARG A 17 18.11 14.23 7.75
N PHE A 18 17.11 13.98 6.92
CA PHE A 18 17.34 13.67 5.51
C PHE A 18 17.91 14.88 4.77
N LEU A 19 18.79 14.61 3.81
CA LEU A 19 19.23 15.64 2.86
C LEU A 19 18.02 16.13 2.05
N THR A 20 17.99 17.41 1.70
CA THR A 20 16.92 18.04 0.89
C THR A 20 16.64 17.28 -0.42
N ASN A 21 17.66 16.68 -1.02
CA ASN A 21 17.53 15.85 -2.23
C ASN A 21 16.77 14.53 -2.03
N VAL A 22 16.41 14.20 -0.78
CA VAL A 22 15.69 12.97 -0.38
C VAL A 22 14.23 13.29 0.02
N LEU A 23 13.82 14.57 -0.01
CA LEU A 23 12.49 15.01 0.39
C LEU A 23 11.37 14.26 -0.34
N THR A 24 11.56 14.02 -1.63
CA THR A 24 10.63 13.27 -2.48
C THR A 24 10.34 11.87 -1.96
N TYR A 25 11.36 11.15 -1.50
CA TYR A 25 11.19 9.81 -0.94
C TYR A 25 10.54 9.84 0.44
N ARG A 26 10.82 10.88 1.22
CA ARG A 26 10.22 11.07 2.56
C ARG A 26 8.71 11.20 2.47
N VAL A 27 8.20 11.94 1.48
CA VAL A 27 6.75 12.07 1.25
C VAL A 27 6.13 10.72 0.90
N GLY A 28 6.74 9.96 0.00
CA GLY A 28 6.28 8.62 -0.37
C GLY A 28 6.19 7.65 0.81
N ILE A 29 7.25 7.61 1.64
CA ILE A 29 7.28 6.72 2.82
C ILE A 29 6.31 7.22 3.89
N ALA A 30 6.18 8.54 4.09
CA ALA A 30 5.22 9.11 5.04
C ALA A 30 3.78 8.76 4.66
N ILE A 31 3.41 8.91 3.39
CA ILE A 31 2.07 8.57 2.92
C ILE A 31 1.80 7.08 3.04
N ALA A 32 2.76 6.23 2.67
CA ALA A 32 2.64 4.78 2.87
C ALA A 32 2.46 4.40 4.35
N ALA A 33 3.15 5.08 5.27
CA ALA A 33 3.02 4.85 6.71
C ALA A 33 1.70 5.38 7.28
N VAL A 34 1.22 6.56 6.85
CA VAL A 34 -0.11 7.06 7.22
C VAL A 34 -1.19 6.12 6.73
N HIS A 35 -1.08 5.64 5.50
CA HIS A 35 -2.02 4.67 4.93
C HIS A 35 -1.98 3.34 5.70
N GLY A 36 -0.79 2.80 5.97
CA GLY A 36 -0.64 1.59 6.79
C GLY A 36 -1.20 1.74 8.21
N LEU A 37 -1.07 2.93 8.79
CA LEU A 37 -1.69 3.26 10.08
C LEU A 37 -3.22 3.30 9.97
N ALA A 38 -3.77 3.98 8.96
CA ALA A 38 -5.22 4.05 8.73
C ALA A 38 -5.83 2.67 8.54
N ILE A 39 -5.21 1.82 7.70
CA ILE A 39 -5.57 0.42 7.54
C ILE A 39 -5.52 -0.31 8.88
N ALA A 40 -4.42 -0.19 9.63
CA ALA A 40 -4.29 -0.90 10.89
C ALA A 40 -5.33 -0.46 11.94
N VAL A 41 -5.70 0.83 11.99
CA VAL A 41 -6.72 1.35 12.91
C VAL A 41 -8.11 0.86 12.50
N ILE A 42 -8.46 0.95 11.22
CA ILE A 42 -9.76 0.47 10.73
C ILE A 42 -9.85 -1.04 10.88
N LEU A 43 -8.81 -1.79 10.51
CA LEU A 43 -8.77 -3.25 10.71
C LEU A 43 -8.82 -3.66 12.18
N ALA A 44 -8.23 -2.87 13.10
CA ALA A 44 -8.37 -3.10 14.54
C ALA A 44 -9.79 -2.79 15.03
N GLY A 45 -10.42 -1.73 14.53
CA GLY A 45 -11.85 -1.47 14.77
C GLY A 45 -12.76 -2.55 14.17
N MET A 46 -12.30 -3.19 13.11
CA MET A 46 -12.92 -4.34 12.45
C MET A 46 -12.45 -5.70 12.97
N SER A 47 -11.66 -5.78 14.05
CA SER A 47 -11.16 -7.10 14.49
C SER A 47 -12.29 -8.02 14.95
N ASN A 48 -13.45 -7.43 15.29
CA ASN A 48 -14.68 -8.12 15.62
C ASN A 48 -15.59 -8.37 14.40
N THR A 49 -15.19 -7.89 13.21
CA THR A 49 -15.93 -8.12 11.97
C THR A 49 -15.49 -9.45 11.37
N ILE A 50 -16.40 -10.39 11.35
CA ILE A 50 -16.24 -11.59 10.54
C ILE A 50 -16.90 -11.29 9.20
N HIS A 51 -16.09 -11.17 8.14
CA HIS A 51 -16.61 -11.26 6.79
C HIS A 51 -17.21 -12.66 6.65
N ILE A 52 -18.47 -12.80 6.28
CA ILE A 52 -19.05 -14.11 6.02
C ILE A 52 -19.15 -14.27 4.51
N PHE A 53 -18.62 -15.39 4.02
CA PHE A 53 -18.84 -15.81 2.65
C PHE A 53 -19.59 -17.14 2.67
N HIS A 54 -20.90 -17.06 2.43
CA HIS A 54 -21.82 -18.18 2.46
C HIS A 54 -22.46 -18.36 1.08
N PHE A 55 -21.97 -19.34 0.33
CA PHE A 55 -22.37 -19.60 -1.06
C PHE A 55 -22.21 -18.37 -1.98
N ASP A 56 -23.32 -17.75 -2.40
CA ASP A 56 -23.34 -16.58 -3.27
C ASP A 56 -23.39 -15.25 -2.50
N GLN A 57 -23.33 -15.28 -1.17
CA GLN A 57 -23.49 -14.13 -0.29
C GLN A 57 -22.16 -13.70 0.32
N TYR A 58 -21.84 -12.42 0.21
CA TYR A 58 -20.77 -11.78 0.96
C TYR A 58 -21.37 -10.80 1.95
N VAL A 59 -21.16 -11.03 3.25
CA VAL A 59 -21.80 -10.28 4.34
C VAL A 59 -20.73 -9.70 5.27
N VAL A 60 -20.98 -8.48 5.75
CA VAL A 60 -20.14 -7.74 6.69
C VAL A 60 -21.03 -7.23 7.82
N ASN A 61 -20.68 -7.60 9.05
CA ASN A 61 -21.44 -7.25 10.24
C ASN A 61 -20.88 -6.01 10.93
N LEU A 62 -21.33 -4.83 10.51
CA LEU A 62 -20.92 -3.58 11.15
C LEU A 62 -21.75 -2.35 10.77
N ALA A 63 -21.56 -1.28 11.54
CA ALA A 63 -22.06 0.04 11.21
C ALA A 63 -21.70 0.44 9.78
N ARG A 64 -22.66 1.05 9.07
CA ARG A 64 -22.53 1.40 7.65
C ARG A 64 -21.26 2.18 7.31
N PHE A 65 -20.93 3.16 8.14
CA PHE A 65 -19.73 3.98 8.00
C PHE A 65 -18.44 3.14 7.98
N VAL A 66 -18.36 2.08 8.78
CA VAL A 66 -17.16 1.25 8.82
C VAL A 66 -17.06 0.41 7.56
N VAL A 67 -18.14 -0.23 7.10
CA VAL A 67 -18.12 -0.98 5.82
C VAL A 67 -17.69 -0.08 4.66
N PHE A 68 -18.24 1.15 4.59
CA PHE A 68 -17.82 2.17 3.64
C PHE A 68 -16.31 2.44 3.74
N MET A 69 -15.81 2.75 4.94
CA MET A 69 -14.40 3.10 5.16
C MET A 69 -13.46 1.94 4.86
N SER A 70 -13.87 0.71 5.16
CA SER A 70 -13.10 -0.50 4.89
C SER A 70 -13.00 -0.78 3.40
N PHE A 71 -14.11 -0.65 2.68
CA PHE A 71 -14.12 -0.81 1.23
C PHE A 71 -13.31 0.28 0.52
N TRP A 72 -13.43 1.53 0.99
CA TRP A 72 -12.66 2.65 0.51
C TRP A 72 -11.16 2.48 0.76
N LEU A 73 -10.75 2.11 1.98
CA LEU A 73 -9.35 1.82 2.30
C LEU A 73 -8.81 0.63 1.51
N ALA A 74 -9.62 -0.40 1.26
CA ALA A 74 -9.19 -1.53 0.45
C ALA A 74 -8.77 -1.07 -0.96
N HIS A 75 -9.53 -0.17 -1.60
CA HIS A 75 -9.19 0.40 -2.91
C HIS A 75 -7.85 1.15 -2.88
N ILE A 76 -7.62 1.94 -1.83
CA ILE A 76 -6.40 2.74 -1.67
C ILE A 76 -5.14 1.86 -1.62
N ILE A 77 -5.24 0.58 -1.20
CA ILE A 77 -4.12 -0.37 -1.18
C ILE A 77 -3.43 -0.46 -2.54
N TRP A 78 -4.18 -0.62 -3.63
CA TRP A 78 -3.59 -0.70 -4.97
C TRP A 78 -3.57 0.65 -5.68
N GLU A 79 -4.53 1.54 -5.44
CA GLU A 79 -4.62 2.80 -6.17
C GLU A 79 -3.49 3.79 -5.85
N LEU A 80 -2.88 3.69 -4.66
CA LEU A 80 -1.69 4.49 -4.30
C LEU A 80 -0.37 3.89 -4.77
N VAL A 81 -0.33 2.62 -5.20
CA VAL A 81 0.90 1.95 -5.67
C VAL A 81 1.66 2.77 -6.72
N PRO A 82 1.00 3.37 -7.73
CA PRO A 82 1.68 4.11 -8.79
C PRO A 82 2.38 5.38 -8.30
N ALA A 83 1.92 6.01 -7.22
CA ALA A 83 2.41 7.33 -6.80
C ALA A 83 3.94 7.37 -6.64
N ASN A 84 4.50 6.41 -5.90
CA ASN A 84 5.95 6.37 -5.63
C ASN A 84 6.78 6.13 -6.90
N CYS A 85 6.30 5.27 -7.80
CA CYS A 85 7.03 4.97 -9.04
C CYS A 85 6.90 6.09 -10.08
N ILE A 86 5.74 6.76 -10.20
CA ILE A 86 5.57 7.97 -11.03
C ILE A 86 6.49 9.06 -10.51
N LEU A 87 6.50 9.29 -9.20
CA LEU A 87 7.31 10.32 -8.57
C LEU A 87 8.82 10.07 -8.78
N GLN A 88 9.26 8.81 -8.68
CA GLN A 88 10.64 8.42 -8.97
C GLN A 88 10.97 8.59 -10.46
N TYR A 89 10.08 8.14 -11.35
CA TYR A 89 10.23 8.28 -12.80
C TYR A 89 10.40 9.75 -13.20
N ILE A 90 9.48 10.63 -12.77
CA ILE A 90 9.54 12.06 -13.04
C ILE A 90 10.82 12.67 -12.46
N SER A 91 11.24 12.25 -11.27
CA SER A 91 12.47 12.76 -10.66
C SER A 91 13.74 12.36 -11.41
N LEU A 92 13.74 11.23 -12.12
CA LEU A 92 14.86 10.75 -12.94
C LEU A 92 14.84 11.35 -14.35
N CYS A 93 13.66 11.42 -14.97
CA CYS A 93 13.51 11.76 -16.40
C CYS A 93 13.12 13.22 -16.66
N LYS A 94 12.56 13.92 -15.67
CA LYS A 94 12.02 15.29 -15.80
C LYS A 94 12.55 16.18 -14.68
N THR A 95 13.88 16.28 -14.58
CA THR A 95 14.60 17.01 -13.52
C THR A 95 14.30 18.51 -13.48
N HIS A 96 13.81 19.10 -14.58
CA HIS A 96 13.42 20.51 -14.66
C HIS A 96 12.13 20.84 -13.89
N LEU A 97 11.28 19.85 -13.60
CA LEU A 97 10.03 20.08 -12.86
C LEU A 97 10.31 20.32 -11.37
N LYS A 98 9.63 21.30 -10.78
CA LYS A 98 9.69 21.58 -9.33
C LYS A 98 9.03 20.47 -8.52
N THR A 99 9.50 20.20 -7.30
CA THR A 99 8.97 19.13 -6.42
C THR A 99 7.45 19.14 -6.25
N PRO A 100 6.77 20.29 -5.99
CA PRO A 100 5.32 20.30 -5.84
C PRO A 100 4.59 19.82 -7.10
N VAL A 101 5.09 20.16 -8.28
CA VAL A 101 4.51 19.71 -9.57
C VAL A 101 4.66 18.21 -9.73
N ARG A 102 5.82 17.64 -9.35
CA ARG A 102 6.04 16.19 -9.40
C ARG A 102 5.09 15.44 -8.46
N LEU A 103 4.89 15.97 -7.26
CA LEU A 103 3.94 15.43 -6.28
C LEU A 103 2.50 15.52 -6.79
N ALA A 104 2.10 16.66 -7.36
CA ALA A 104 0.77 16.84 -7.93
C ALA A 104 0.49 15.87 -9.07
N ILE A 105 1.45 15.61 -9.98
CA ILE A 105 1.29 14.62 -11.05
C ILE A 105 1.16 13.20 -10.46
N ALA A 106 2.07 12.82 -9.54
CA ALA A 106 2.12 11.48 -8.99
C ALA A 106 0.88 11.13 -8.16
N TYR A 107 0.47 12.03 -7.26
CA TYR A 107 -0.69 11.80 -6.40
C TYR A 107 -2.00 12.18 -7.08
N GLY A 108 -2.01 13.13 -8.02
CA GLY A 108 -3.20 13.47 -8.79
C GLY A 108 -3.72 12.30 -9.61
N TYR A 109 -2.84 11.51 -10.22
CA TYR A 109 -3.23 10.26 -10.89
C TYR A 109 -3.96 9.31 -9.92
N CYS A 110 -3.37 9.06 -8.75
CA CYS A 110 -3.97 8.18 -7.74
C CYS A 110 -5.27 8.76 -7.17
N SER A 111 -5.36 10.07 -6.97
CA SER A 111 -6.59 10.74 -6.51
C SER A 111 -7.75 10.58 -7.50
N VAL A 112 -7.48 10.57 -8.81
CA VAL A 112 -8.51 10.31 -9.83
C VAL A 112 -9.03 8.87 -9.71
N LEU A 113 -8.15 7.88 -9.49
CA LEU A 113 -8.56 6.49 -9.27
C LEU A 113 -9.41 6.36 -7.99
N VAL A 114 -8.97 6.96 -6.88
CA VAL A 114 -9.72 6.95 -5.62
C VAL A 114 -11.08 7.63 -5.75
N ALA A 115 -11.14 8.77 -6.45
CA ALA A 115 -12.39 9.47 -6.70
C ALA A 115 -13.35 8.61 -7.55
N TRP A 116 -12.83 7.91 -8.57
CA TRP A 116 -13.60 6.96 -9.36
C TRP A 116 -14.15 5.83 -8.50
N SER A 117 -13.36 5.26 -7.60
CA SER A 117 -13.76 4.15 -6.75
C SER A 117 -14.73 4.53 -5.63
N THR A 118 -14.72 5.80 -5.22
CA THR A 118 -15.58 6.29 -4.13
C THR A 118 -17.06 6.12 -4.45
N GLN A 119 -17.47 6.20 -5.72
CA GLN A 119 -18.88 6.00 -6.13
C GLN A 119 -19.39 4.57 -5.85
N TYR A 120 -18.49 3.60 -5.66
CA TYR A 120 -18.83 2.20 -5.38
C TYR A 120 -18.74 1.85 -3.89
N CYS A 121 -18.46 2.81 -3.00
CA CYS A 121 -18.33 2.52 -1.56
C CYS A 121 -19.68 2.30 -0.85
N ASP A 122 -20.79 2.75 -1.44
CA ASP A 122 -22.17 2.51 -0.96
C ASP A 122 -22.86 1.33 -1.67
N TYR A 123 -22.07 0.43 -2.26
CA TYR A 123 -22.62 -0.65 -3.09
C TYR A 123 -23.26 -1.79 -2.29
N PHE A 124 -22.81 -2.01 -1.06
CA PHE A 124 -23.39 -2.98 -0.14
C PHE A 124 -24.74 -2.48 0.41
N TYR A 125 -25.68 -3.40 0.56
CA TYR A 125 -27.04 -3.11 1.02
C TYR A 125 -27.47 -4.09 2.12
N GLN A 126 -28.55 -3.74 2.83
CA GLN A 126 -29.16 -4.60 3.84
C GLN A 126 -30.23 -5.48 3.22
N ASN A 127 -30.33 -6.72 3.70
CA ASN A 127 -31.35 -7.66 3.25
C ASN A 127 -31.57 -8.71 4.34
N ALA A 128 -32.83 -9.13 4.55
CA ALA A 128 -33.17 -10.16 5.53
C ALA A 128 -32.43 -11.50 5.31
N LEU A 129 -32.03 -11.80 4.08
CA LEU A 129 -31.19 -12.96 3.78
C LEU A 129 -29.81 -12.85 4.44
N PHE A 130 -29.20 -11.66 4.46
CA PHE A 130 -27.90 -11.43 5.09
C PHE A 130 -28.00 -11.52 6.61
N ASP A 131 -29.12 -11.07 7.18
CA ASP A 131 -29.40 -11.20 8.60
C ASP A 131 -29.52 -12.67 9.00
N ASN A 132 -30.32 -13.45 8.27
CA ASN A 132 -30.48 -14.88 8.50
C ASN A 132 -29.15 -15.66 8.39
N THR A 133 -28.35 -15.33 7.38
CA THR A 133 -27.00 -15.92 7.22
C THR A 133 -26.10 -15.58 8.39
N THR A 134 -26.14 -14.33 8.85
CA THR A 134 -25.36 -13.88 10.01
C THR A 134 -25.77 -14.60 11.29
N ILE A 135 -27.07 -14.68 11.59
CA ILE A 135 -27.61 -15.42 12.74
C ILE A 135 -27.16 -16.88 12.70
N LYS A 136 -27.28 -17.52 11.53
CA LYS A 136 -26.94 -18.94 11.36
C LYS A 136 -25.45 -19.21 11.51
N VAL A 137 -24.58 -18.39 10.91
CA VAL A 137 -23.12 -18.61 10.90
C VAL A 137 -22.47 -18.23 12.23
N HIS A 138 -23.03 -17.26 12.95
CA HIS A 138 -22.50 -16.83 14.26
C HIS A 138 -23.27 -17.38 15.46
N GLU A 139 -24.32 -18.18 15.23
CA GLU A 139 -25.17 -18.72 16.29
C GLU A 139 -25.71 -17.62 17.22
N LEU A 140 -26.14 -16.49 16.64
CA LEU A 140 -26.61 -15.33 17.40
C LEU A 140 -27.87 -15.67 18.19
N ARG A 141 -27.98 -15.11 19.40
CA ARG A 141 -29.14 -15.29 20.27
C ARG A 141 -30.27 -14.34 19.90
N GLU A 142 -31.49 -14.71 20.27
CA GLU A 142 -32.65 -13.81 20.18
C GLU A 142 -32.39 -12.53 20.99
N GLY A 143 -32.55 -11.37 20.33
CA GLY A 143 -32.35 -10.05 20.95
C GLY A 143 -30.94 -9.47 20.81
N GLU A 144 -29.98 -10.17 20.19
CA GLU A 144 -28.68 -9.57 19.88
C GLU A 144 -28.81 -8.58 18.72
N GLU A 145 -28.42 -7.32 18.95
CA GLU A 145 -28.42 -6.29 17.93
C GLU A 145 -27.21 -6.43 17.00
N PHE A 146 -27.46 -6.46 15.69
CA PHE A 146 -26.42 -6.47 14.68
C PHE A 146 -26.89 -5.75 13.41
N LEU A 147 -25.93 -5.44 12.53
CA LEU A 147 -26.21 -4.85 11.23
C LEU A 147 -25.49 -5.65 10.14
N ALA A 148 -26.21 -6.48 9.40
CA ALA A 148 -25.64 -7.24 8.29
C ALA A 148 -25.82 -6.46 6.98
N MET A 149 -24.70 -6.08 6.36
CA MET A 149 -24.70 -5.51 5.02
C MET A 149 -23.90 -6.40 4.09
N GLY A 150 -24.37 -6.54 2.85
CA GLY A 150 -23.75 -7.48 1.94
C GLY A 150 -24.05 -7.22 0.49
N GLY A 151 -23.60 -8.17 -0.32
CA GLY A 151 -23.86 -8.23 -1.74
C GLY A 151 -23.88 -9.68 -2.20
N ARG A 152 -24.69 -9.95 -3.23
CA ARG A 152 -24.75 -11.26 -3.88
C ARG A 152 -23.78 -11.30 -5.04
N LEU A 153 -23.30 -12.50 -5.38
CA LEU A 153 -22.38 -12.69 -6.51
C LEU A 153 -22.96 -12.13 -7.81
N LEU A 154 -24.21 -12.50 -8.10
CA LEU A 154 -24.97 -12.07 -9.28
C LEU A 154 -26.10 -11.12 -8.87
N SER A 155 -26.51 -10.28 -9.82
CA SER A 155 -27.64 -9.37 -9.65
C SER A 155 -28.96 -10.13 -9.67
N PHE A 156 -29.98 -9.58 -9.03
CA PHE A 156 -31.33 -10.14 -8.98
C PHE A 156 -32.35 -9.00 -9.03
N PRO A 157 -33.64 -9.26 -9.31
CA PRO A 157 -34.61 -8.22 -9.66
C PRO A 157 -34.76 -7.08 -8.64
N GLU A 158 -34.63 -7.37 -7.36
CA GLU A 158 -34.81 -6.40 -6.26
C GLU A 158 -33.56 -5.52 -6.05
N HIS A 159 -32.37 -6.02 -6.40
CA HIS A 159 -31.12 -5.28 -6.28
C HIS A 159 -30.18 -5.56 -7.45
N GLU A 160 -29.96 -4.55 -8.28
CA GLU A 160 -29.04 -4.62 -9.43
C GLU A 160 -27.57 -4.76 -9.02
N ASN A 161 -27.24 -4.37 -7.79
CA ASN A 161 -25.89 -4.39 -7.26
C ASN A 161 -25.43 -5.81 -6.95
N SER A 162 -24.41 -6.27 -7.67
CA SER A 162 -23.74 -7.57 -7.48
C SER A 162 -22.22 -7.46 -7.30
N ILE A 163 -21.63 -8.40 -6.56
CA ILE A 163 -20.17 -8.49 -6.33
C ILE A 163 -19.42 -8.62 -7.66
N LEU A 164 -20.00 -9.31 -8.65
CA LEU A 164 -19.40 -9.39 -9.97
C LEU A 164 -19.37 -8.02 -10.68
N LYS A 165 -20.46 -7.26 -10.62
CA LYS A 165 -20.53 -5.95 -11.27
C LYS A 165 -19.57 -4.94 -10.63
N ILE A 166 -19.45 -4.90 -9.30
CA ILE A 166 -18.44 -4.06 -8.63
C ILE A 166 -17.00 -4.50 -8.94
N ALA A 167 -16.75 -5.81 -9.06
CA ALA A 167 -15.46 -6.32 -9.47
C ALA A 167 -15.10 -5.86 -10.90
N MET A 168 -16.05 -5.94 -11.84
CA MET A 168 -15.84 -5.57 -13.24
C MET A 168 -15.78 -4.05 -13.48
N GLN A 169 -16.53 -3.25 -12.72
CA GLN A 169 -16.66 -1.80 -12.96
C GLN A 169 -15.73 -0.95 -12.07
N SER A 170 -15.40 -1.43 -10.87
CA SER A 170 -14.54 -0.72 -9.92
C SER A 170 -13.16 -1.38 -9.79
N ILE A 171 -13.12 -2.63 -9.30
CA ILE A 171 -11.87 -3.24 -8.84
C ILE A 171 -10.94 -3.55 -10.02
N LEU A 172 -11.39 -4.30 -11.03
CA LEU A 172 -10.53 -4.70 -12.15
C LEU A 172 -9.99 -3.50 -12.93
N PRO A 173 -10.81 -2.51 -13.36
CA PRO A 173 -10.29 -1.37 -14.11
C PRO A 173 -9.24 -0.58 -13.34
N THR A 174 -9.50 -0.25 -12.08
CA THR A 174 -8.57 0.54 -11.25
C THR A 174 -7.31 -0.26 -10.91
N TYR A 175 -7.44 -1.57 -10.66
CA TYR A 175 -6.32 -2.47 -10.44
C TYR A 175 -5.42 -2.58 -11.67
N PHE A 176 -5.98 -2.82 -12.86
CA PHE A 176 -5.20 -2.89 -14.10
C PHE A 176 -4.54 -1.56 -14.45
N LEU A 177 -5.23 -0.43 -14.28
CA LEU A 177 -4.66 0.90 -14.50
C LEU A 177 -3.51 1.18 -13.53
N ALA A 178 -3.70 0.89 -12.24
CA ALA A 178 -2.66 1.09 -11.24
C ALA A 178 -1.43 0.22 -11.52
N TYR A 179 -1.61 -1.10 -11.68
CA TYR A 179 -0.49 -2.00 -11.91
C TYR A 179 0.14 -1.87 -13.30
N GLY A 180 -0.62 -1.44 -14.31
CA GLY A 180 -0.11 -1.10 -15.64
C GLY A 180 0.87 0.09 -15.59
N VAL A 181 0.47 1.19 -14.94
CA VAL A 181 1.34 2.36 -14.74
C VAL A 181 2.54 2.00 -13.87
N PHE A 182 2.33 1.23 -12.80
CA PHE A 182 3.41 0.73 -11.96
C PHE A 182 4.44 -0.09 -12.75
N GLY A 183 4.00 -1.07 -13.54
CA GLY A 183 4.86 -1.89 -14.38
C GLY A 183 5.64 -1.06 -15.39
N TRP A 184 4.97 -0.13 -16.07
CA TRP A 184 5.58 0.76 -17.05
C TRP A 184 6.63 1.70 -16.43
N CYS A 185 6.32 2.36 -15.30
CA CYS A 185 7.26 3.21 -14.60
C CYS A 185 8.47 2.42 -14.11
N ASN A 186 8.27 1.25 -13.50
CA ASN A 186 9.38 0.42 -13.02
C ASN A 186 10.29 -0.06 -14.15
N ALA A 187 9.72 -0.53 -15.26
CA ALA A 187 10.50 -0.94 -16.43
C ALA A 187 11.34 0.22 -16.98
N THR A 188 10.76 1.43 -17.03
CA THR A 188 11.43 2.63 -17.51
C THR A 188 12.54 3.09 -16.57
N ILE A 189 12.27 3.12 -15.26
CA ILE A 189 13.26 3.45 -14.22
C ILE A 189 14.43 2.47 -14.29
N HIS A 190 14.16 1.17 -14.38
CA HIS A 190 15.19 0.13 -14.47
C HIS A 190 16.09 0.31 -15.69
N ARG A 191 15.50 0.57 -16.87
CA ARG A 191 16.25 0.88 -18.10
C ARG A 191 17.13 2.12 -17.92
N TYR A 192 16.58 3.18 -17.32
CA TYR A 192 17.29 4.44 -17.10
C TYR A 192 18.48 4.26 -16.13
N LEU A 193 18.27 3.55 -15.01
CA LEU A 193 19.29 3.27 -14.00
C LEU A 193 20.40 2.31 -14.46
N ARG A 194 20.16 1.53 -15.52
CA ARG A 194 21.16 0.68 -16.19
C ARG A 194 21.93 1.42 -17.29
N SER A 195 21.36 2.46 -17.89
CA SER A 195 22.05 3.22 -18.95
C SER A 195 23.21 4.04 -18.38
N PHE A 196 24.40 3.92 -18.98
CA PHE A 196 25.62 4.65 -18.56
C PHE A 196 25.57 6.16 -18.84
N LYS A 197 24.50 6.68 -19.47
CA LYS A 197 24.39 8.07 -19.89
C LYS A 197 23.93 9.03 -18.79
N VAL A 198 23.65 8.53 -17.58
CA VAL A 198 23.09 9.35 -16.51
C VAL A 198 24.19 10.09 -15.74
N LYS A 199 24.21 11.42 -15.84
CA LYS A 199 25.10 12.33 -15.09
C LYS A 199 24.71 12.43 -13.60
N LEU A 200 24.58 11.31 -12.90
CA LEU A 200 24.33 11.26 -11.45
C LEU A 200 25.59 10.80 -10.71
N SER A 201 25.81 11.34 -9.52
CA SER A 201 26.87 10.81 -8.65
C SER A 201 26.63 9.33 -8.33
N ALA A 202 27.70 8.55 -8.16
CA ALA A 202 27.60 7.14 -7.77
C ALA A 202 26.77 6.94 -6.49
N LYS A 203 26.86 7.89 -5.55
CA LYS A 203 26.06 7.91 -4.32
C LYS A 203 24.57 8.08 -4.59
N THR A 204 24.19 9.03 -5.45
CA THR A 204 22.79 9.26 -5.83
C THR A 204 22.21 8.07 -6.58
N LEU A 205 22.98 7.48 -7.50
CA LEU A 205 22.57 6.31 -8.26
C LEU A 205 22.32 5.10 -7.35
N ALA A 206 23.21 4.86 -6.37
CA ALA A 206 23.03 3.80 -5.39
C ALA A 206 21.77 4.00 -4.53
N LEU A 207 21.46 5.26 -4.15
CA LEU A 207 20.24 5.58 -3.41
C LEU A 207 18.98 5.33 -4.27
N GLN A 208 18.98 5.77 -5.52
CA GLN A 208 17.86 5.57 -6.46
C GLN A 208 17.54 4.09 -6.67
N ARG A 209 18.56 3.25 -6.86
CA ARG A 209 18.39 1.79 -7.01
C ARG A 209 17.77 1.16 -5.76
N ARG A 210 18.21 1.57 -4.57
CA ARG A 210 17.66 1.07 -3.30
C ARG A 210 16.21 1.49 -3.11
N PHE A 211 15.89 2.76 -3.40
CA PHE A 211 14.52 3.24 -3.32
C PHE A 211 13.62 2.50 -4.31
N HIS A 212 14.11 2.25 -5.53
CA HIS A 212 13.37 1.48 -6.53
C HIS A 212 13.06 0.06 -6.02
N ILE A 213 14.05 -0.67 -5.49
CA ILE A 213 13.84 -2.00 -4.90
C ILE A 213 12.83 -1.93 -3.75
N MET A 214 12.97 -0.96 -2.84
CA MET A 214 12.03 -0.77 -1.74
C MET A 214 10.61 -0.51 -2.25
N SER A 215 10.43 0.36 -3.23
CA SER A 215 9.12 0.66 -3.82
C SER A 215 8.50 -0.58 -4.46
N VAL A 216 9.29 -1.39 -5.18
CA VAL A 216 8.82 -2.64 -5.76
C VAL A 216 8.41 -3.64 -4.68
N MET A 217 9.21 -3.79 -3.62
CA MET A 217 8.88 -4.67 -2.50
C MET A 217 7.62 -4.22 -1.75
N GLN A 218 7.47 -2.92 -1.48
CA GLN A 218 6.28 -2.36 -0.82
C GLN A 218 4.99 -2.61 -1.63
N SER A 219 5.08 -2.64 -2.96
CA SER A 219 3.93 -2.84 -3.84
C SER A 219 3.62 -4.32 -4.11
N LEU A 220 4.64 -5.19 -4.17
CA LEU A 220 4.46 -6.60 -4.52
C LEU A 220 4.29 -7.52 -3.30
N LEU A 221 4.91 -7.21 -2.16
CA LEU A 221 4.79 -8.07 -0.98
C LEU A 221 3.35 -8.14 -0.42
N PRO A 222 2.57 -7.05 -0.36
CA PRO A 222 1.17 -7.14 0.02
C PRO A 222 0.37 -8.06 -0.91
N LEU A 223 0.62 -8.02 -2.22
CA LEU A 223 -0.03 -8.94 -3.15
C LEU A 223 0.30 -10.39 -2.84
N LEU A 224 1.57 -10.68 -2.52
CA LEU A 224 1.98 -12.04 -2.17
C LEU A 224 1.29 -12.53 -0.89
N VAL A 225 1.13 -11.66 0.12
CA VAL A 225 0.40 -11.96 1.36
C VAL A 225 -1.09 -12.16 1.12
N MET A 226 -1.65 -11.40 0.16
CA MET A 226 -3.06 -11.48 -0.23
C MET A 226 -3.36 -12.57 -1.26
N ALA A 227 -2.37 -13.19 -1.88
CA ALA A 227 -2.61 -14.21 -2.90
C ALA A 227 -3.32 -15.45 -2.34
N PRO A 228 -2.90 -16.06 -1.21
CA PRO A 228 -3.60 -17.22 -0.64
C PRO A 228 -5.11 -16.99 -0.35
N PRO A 229 -5.53 -15.91 0.36
CA PRO A 229 -6.95 -15.71 0.63
C PRO A 229 -7.76 -15.39 -0.63
N VAL A 230 -7.16 -14.70 -1.62
CA VAL A 230 -7.82 -14.44 -2.91
C VAL A 230 -8.00 -15.73 -3.69
N ILE A 231 -6.99 -16.60 -3.73
CA ILE A 231 -7.09 -17.93 -4.38
C ILE A 231 -8.16 -18.77 -3.70
N MET A 232 -8.18 -18.81 -2.37
CA MET A 232 -9.20 -19.53 -1.59
C MET A 232 -10.60 -18.99 -1.85
N PHE A 233 -10.76 -17.66 -1.90
CA PHE A 233 -12.03 -17.02 -2.25
C PHE A 233 -12.49 -17.38 -3.65
N LEU A 234 -11.61 -17.28 -4.66
CA LEU A 234 -11.94 -17.64 -6.05
C LEU A 234 -12.27 -19.12 -6.20
N PHE A 235 -11.58 -20.00 -5.48
CA PHE A 235 -11.86 -21.43 -5.46
C PHE A 235 -13.25 -21.70 -4.86
N ALA A 236 -13.57 -21.09 -3.71
CA ALA A 236 -14.87 -21.22 -3.10
C ALA A 236 -15.99 -20.68 -4.00
N LEU A 237 -15.74 -19.53 -4.63
CA LEU A 237 -16.67 -18.88 -5.54
C LEU A 237 -17.00 -19.75 -6.76
N THR A 238 -15.97 -20.31 -7.40
CA THR A 238 -16.13 -21.14 -8.61
C THR A 238 -16.67 -22.53 -8.29
N GLY A 239 -16.35 -23.08 -7.13
CA GLY A 239 -16.87 -24.36 -6.66
C GLY A 239 -18.25 -24.30 -6.00
N GLY A 240 -18.77 -23.10 -5.74
CA GLY A 240 -20.04 -22.92 -5.00
C GLY A 240 -19.94 -23.35 -3.54
N TYR A 241 -18.76 -23.23 -2.93
CA TYR A 241 -18.52 -23.60 -1.53
C TYR A 241 -18.79 -22.41 -0.59
N ALA A 242 -19.42 -22.69 0.54
CA ALA A 242 -19.43 -21.75 1.66
C ALA A 242 -18.07 -21.79 2.38
N LEU A 243 -17.45 -20.63 2.58
CA LEU A 243 -16.23 -20.54 3.38
C LEU A 243 -16.57 -20.42 4.86
N ASP A 244 -17.71 -19.83 5.20
CA ASP A 244 -18.19 -19.60 6.57
C ASP A 244 -17.07 -19.07 7.47
N THR A 245 -16.65 -19.80 8.50
CA THR A 245 -15.58 -19.41 9.42
C THR A 245 -14.19 -19.41 8.78
N GLY A 246 -14.00 -20.08 7.64
CA GLY A 246 -12.77 -20.06 6.86
C GLY A 246 -12.38 -18.67 6.33
N THR A 247 -13.33 -17.73 6.27
CA THR A 247 -13.05 -16.32 5.96
C THR A 247 -12.19 -15.63 7.03
N ILE A 248 -12.06 -16.18 8.25
CA ILE A 248 -11.15 -15.66 9.27
C ILE A 248 -9.71 -15.65 8.75
N LEU A 249 -9.32 -16.65 7.95
CA LEU A 249 -8.00 -16.68 7.31
C LEU A 249 -7.82 -15.51 6.34
N ILE A 250 -8.89 -15.12 5.62
CA ILE A 250 -8.90 -13.95 4.74
C ILE A 250 -8.65 -12.68 5.55
N SER A 251 -9.39 -12.49 6.66
CA SER A 251 -9.21 -11.35 7.55
C SER A 251 -7.79 -11.27 8.12
N PHE A 252 -7.19 -12.41 8.51
CA PHE A 252 -5.81 -12.45 9.02
C PHE A 252 -4.78 -11.97 7.99
N SER A 253 -4.92 -12.38 6.72
CA SER A 253 -4.05 -11.89 5.65
C SER A 253 -4.14 -10.37 5.46
N TYR A 254 -5.35 -9.80 5.54
CA TYR A 254 -5.52 -8.33 5.50
C TYR A 254 -4.80 -7.65 6.68
N TRP A 255 -4.87 -8.22 7.89
CA TRP A 255 -4.17 -7.69 9.06
C TRP A 255 -2.64 -7.72 8.93
N ALA A 256 -2.10 -8.64 8.15
CA ALA A 256 -0.66 -8.77 7.92
C ALA A 256 -0.11 -7.70 6.95
N VAL A 257 -0.93 -7.16 6.04
CA VAL A 257 -0.52 -6.14 5.06
C VAL A 257 0.21 -4.93 5.68
N PRO A 258 -0.35 -4.20 6.67
CA PRO A 258 0.34 -3.05 7.26
C PRO A 258 1.63 -3.42 8.00
N ILE A 259 1.73 -4.65 8.54
CA ILE A 259 2.95 -5.15 9.20
C ILE A 259 4.07 -5.27 8.16
N VAL A 260 3.78 -5.92 7.03
CA VAL A 260 4.76 -6.11 5.94
C VAL A 260 5.18 -4.78 5.32
N GLN A 261 4.22 -3.91 4.99
CA GLN A 261 4.51 -2.58 4.43
C GLN A 261 5.33 -1.71 5.38
N GLY A 262 4.97 -1.68 6.66
CA GLY A 262 5.70 -0.96 7.69
C GLY A 262 7.13 -1.48 7.88
N SER A 263 7.32 -2.81 7.87
CA SER A 263 8.62 -3.46 8.06
C SER A 263 9.60 -3.14 6.92
N VAL A 264 9.14 -3.19 5.66
CA VAL A 264 9.95 -2.81 4.50
C VAL A 264 10.38 -1.36 4.58
N SER A 265 9.45 -0.47 4.95
CA SER A 265 9.70 0.97 5.11
C SER A 265 10.73 1.25 6.20
N LEU A 266 10.59 0.60 7.35
CA LEU A 266 11.48 0.75 8.50
C LEU A 266 12.89 0.25 8.17
N SER A 267 12.98 -0.93 7.55
CA SER A 267 14.25 -1.51 7.10
C SER A 267 15.01 -0.57 6.16
N PHE A 268 14.30 0.05 5.21
CA PHE A 268 14.89 1.07 4.34
C PHE A 268 15.43 2.26 5.14
N ILE A 269 14.63 2.87 6.02
CA ILE A 269 15.05 4.02 6.83
C ILE A 269 16.29 3.68 7.67
N MET A 270 16.27 2.57 8.40
CA MET A 270 17.39 2.12 9.23
C MET A 270 18.66 1.90 8.40
N SER A 271 18.54 1.29 7.22
CA SER A 271 19.69 1.06 6.33
C SER A 271 20.32 2.36 5.78
N THR A 272 19.53 3.43 5.64
CA THR A 272 20.01 4.73 5.17
C THR A 272 20.68 5.54 6.28
N SER A 273 20.14 5.50 7.50
CA SER A 273 20.67 6.22 8.67
C SER A 273 22.08 5.75 9.07
N THR A 274 22.32 4.43 9.12
CA THR A 274 23.61 3.86 9.56
C THR A 274 24.79 4.28 8.67
N ARG A 275 24.55 4.55 7.38
CA ARG A 275 25.61 4.98 6.45
C ARG A 275 25.97 6.46 6.55
N ALA A 276 25.01 7.31 6.92
CA ALA A 276 25.26 8.74 7.07
C ALA A 276 26.33 8.99 8.16
N GLY A 277 26.26 8.27 9.29
CA GLY A 277 27.22 8.39 10.40
C GLY A 277 28.64 7.92 10.07
N ARG A 278 28.82 6.85 9.28
CA ARG A 278 30.16 6.35 8.92
C ARG A 278 30.93 7.32 8.02
N THR A 279 30.24 8.11 7.21
CA THR A 279 30.88 9.05 6.26
C THR A 279 31.45 10.28 6.98
N SER A 280 30.90 10.69 8.13
CA SER A 280 31.44 11.82 8.90
C SER A 280 32.70 11.44 9.68
N ILE A 281 32.76 10.22 10.22
CA ILE A 281 33.90 9.74 11.02
C ILE A 281 35.16 9.58 10.15
N SER A 282 35.02 9.12 8.91
CA SER A 282 36.16 8.96 7.98
C SER A 282 36.80 10.30 7.57
N LYS A 283 36.06 11.42 7.60
CA LYS A 283 36.62 12.74 7.28
C LYS A 283 37.37 13.39 8.45
N SER A 284 37.13 12.94 9.68
CA SER A 284 37.82 13.46 10.88
C SER A 284 39.20 12.82 11.09
N ARG A 285 39.51 11.72 10.40
CA ARG A 285 40.78 10.99 10.50
C ARG A 285 41.71 11.19 9.30
N SER A 286 41.52 12.21 8.48
CA SER A 286 42.62 12.70 7.64
C SER A 286 43.64 13.38 8.56
N ILE A 287 44.50 12.56 9.15
CA ILE A 287 45.74 13.00 9.78
C ILE A 287 46.47 13.86 8.73
N PRO A 288 46.80 15.12 9.03
CA PRO A 288 47.68 15.91 8.18
C PRO A 288 49.05 15.26 8.27
N ASN A 289 49.38 14.39 7.30
CA ASN A 289 50.70 13.80 7.21
C ASN A 289 51.43 14.35 5.99
N ALA A 290 52.65 14.77 6.29
CA ALA A 290 53.77 15.10 5.41
C ALA A 290 53.80 16.52 4.81
N SER A 291 54.37 17.43 5.61
CA SER A 291 55.55 18.22 5.26
C SER A 291 55.95 18.22 3.77
N SER A 292 55.69 19.35 3.11
CA SER A 292 56.40 19.76 1.90
C SER A 292 57.88 20.00 2.24
N VAL A 293 58.72 19.01 1.97
CA VAL A 293 60.17 19.19 1.89
C VAL A 293 60.46 19.86 0.55
N THR A 294 60.72 21.16 0.58
CA THR A 294 61.18 21.94 -0.57
C THR A 294 62.67 21.68 -0.78
N LEU A 295 63.02 20.78 -1.69
CA LEU A 295 64.40 20.62 -2.16
C LEU A 295 64.75 21.81 -3.08
N LYS A 296 65.62 22.70 -2.60
CA LYS A 296 66.35 23.66 -3.43
C LYS A 296 67.50 22.91 -4.12
N LEU A 297 67.46 22.83 -5.44
CA LEU A 297 68.62 22.48 -6.26
C LEU A 297 69.39 23.78 -6.57
N THR A 298 70.65 23.80 -6.14
CA THR A 298 71.71 24.77 -6.47
C THR A 298 72.11 24.70 -7.93
#